data_AF-A0A8T7KU33-F1
#
_entry.id   AF-A0A8T7KU33-F1
#
_cell.length_a   1.000
_cell.length_b   1.000
_cell.length_c   1.000
_cell.angle_alpha   90.00
_cell.angle_beta   90.00
_cell.angle_gamma   90.00
#
_symmetry.space_group_name_H-M   'P 1'
#
loop_
_entity.id
_entity.type
_entity.pdbx_description
1 polymer ?
#
loop_
_entity_poly.entity_id
_entity_poly.type
_entity_poly.pdbx_seq_one_letter_code
_entity_poly.pdbx_strand_id
1 'polypeptide(L)'
;SINQAAGRVNREMKRGVSEMFVFEPKSEFIKRTPSFLKQTAEVARMVLRDHAAAPISIPAIQAFFGQLYNLQDSQAFDFKRIMECFEDTDGKFKFETAAREFQIIEDPTVTVIIPYNEEAERLIEELKYTEYPFSTLRKLQPYTVSIFEGEFDKLSSKGVILTIDDTYHFLNPDAMQEYYDPQRGLLVPESGGGDGLLF
;
A
#
# COMPACT_ATOMS: atom_id res chain seq x y z
N SER A 1 -1.46 8.58 8.28
CA SER A 1 -1.64 9.99 8.68
C SER A 1 -1.25 10.16 10.15
N ILE A 2 -0.40 11.16 10.48
CA ILE A 2 0.09 11.42 11.84
C ILE A 2 -1.06 11.87 12.77
N ASN A 3 -1.88 12.83 12.34
CA ASN A 3 -2.96 13.38 13.17
C ASN A 3 -4.03 12.33 13.53
N GLN A 4 -4.35 11.41 12.62
CA GLN A 4 -5.27 10.31 12.91
C GLN A 4 -4.73 9.35 13.97
N ALA A 5 -3.43 9.09 13.96
CA ALA A 5 -2.77 8.30 15.00
C ALA A 5 -2.73 9.06 16.33
N ALA A 6 -2.36 10.35 16.31
CA ALA A 6 -2.35 11.22 17.48
C ALA A 6 -3.74 11.31 18.16
N GLY A 7 -4.82 11.36 17.39
CA GLY A 7 -6.19 11.37 17.92
C GLY A 7 -6.63 10.08 18.65
N ARG A 8 -5.89 8.98 18.48
CA ARG A 8 -6.10 7.74 19.25
C ARG A 8 -5.28 7.70 20.53
N VAL A 9 -4.21 8.51 20.61
CA VAL A 9 -3.39 8.63 21.81
C VAL A 9 -4.21 9.37 22.87
N ASN A 10 -4.32 8.76 24.06
CA ASN A 10 -5.06 9.33 25.19
C ASN A 10 -6.51 9.73 24.88
N ARG A 11 -7.19 8.99 24.00
CA ARG A 11 -8.57 9.27 23.57
C ARG A 11 -9.56 9.46 24.73
N GLU A 12 -9.40 8.67 25.80
CA GLU A 12 -10.24 8.71 27.00
C GLU A 12 -9.79 9.77 28.03
N MET A 13 -8.77 10.57 27.69
CA MET A 13 -8.21 11.66 28.52
C MET A 13 -7.80 11.24 29.94
N LYS A 14 -7.48 9.96 30.14
CA LYS A 14 -7.13 9.41 31.46
C LYS A 14 -5.73 9.80 31.93
N ARG A 15 -4.88 10.33 31.04
CA ARG A 15 -3.53 10.79 31.34
C ARG A 15 -3.43 12.30 31.10
N GLY A 16 -2.68 13.01 31.95
CA GLY A 16 -2.45 14.45 31.78
C GLY A 16 -1.55 14.79 30.60
N VAL A 17 -0.60 13.92 30.26
CA VAL A 17 0.28 14.02 29.09
C VAL A 17 0.42 12.64 28.46
N SER A 18 0.54 12.57 27.14
CA SER A 18 0.82 11.33 26.41
C SER A 18 1.69 11.60 25.20
N GLU A 19 2.54 10.64 24.88
CA GLU A 19 3.57 10.78 23.86
C GLU A 19 3.20 9.98 22.60
N MET A 20 3.58 10.52 21.45
CA MET A 20 3.53 9.83 20.16
C MET A 20 4.91 9.94 19.53
N PHE A 21 5.43 8.81 19.07
CA PHE A 21 6.70 8.75 18.36
C PHE A 21 6.44 8.57 16.87
N VAL A 22 7.05 9.44 16.05
CA VAL A 22 7.06 9.32 14.59
C VAL A 22 8.43 8.80 14.20
N PHE A 23 8.46 7.67 13.52
CA PHE A 23 9.71 7.04 13.09
C PHE A 23 9.93 7.30 11.61
N GLU A 24 11.15 7.70 11.27
CA GLU A 24 11.63 7.70 9.90
C GLU A 24 12.49 6.45 9.71
N PRO A 25 12.03 5.47 8.93
CA PRO A 25 12.77 4.24 8.75
C PRO A 25 14.03 4.51 7.92
N LYS A 26 15.20 4.39 8.55
CA LYS A 26 16.52 4.46 7.90
C LYS A 26 16.93 3.07 7.48
N SER A 27 16.38 2.59 6.37
CA SER A 27 16.67 1.23 5.90
C SER A 27 16.88 1.22 4.39
N GLU A 28 17.98 0.60 4.00
CA GLU A 28 18.32 0.27 2.60
C GLU A 28 17.28 -0.66 1.98
N PHE A 29 16.49 -1.36 2.82
CA PHE A 29 15.41 -2.25 2.40
C PHE A 29 14.13 -1.51 2.01
N ILE A 30 14.03 -0.19 2.26
CA ILE A 30 12.95 0.63 1.71
C ILE A 30 13.29 0.96 0.27
N LYS A 31 13.19 -0.06 -0.57
CA LYS A 31 13.54 0.03 -1.99
C LYS A 31 12.47 0.80 -2.78
N ARG A 32 11.23 0.86 -2.27
CA ARG A 32 10.07 1.45 -2.94
C ARG A 32 9.15 2.16 -1.96
N THR A 33 9.42 3.44 -1.70
CA THR A 33 8.38 4.35 -1.20
C THR A 33 7.80 5.06 -2.42
N PRO A 34 6.50 4.94 -2.71
CA PRO A 34 5.83 5.73 -3.74
C PRO A 34 6.27 7.20 -3.67
N SER A 35 6.51 7.82 -4.83
CA SER A 35 6.99 9.20 -4.93
C SER A 35 6.10 10.17 -4.16
N PHE A 36 4.78 9.97 -4.20
CA PHE A 36 3.82 10.76 -3.44
C PHE A 36 4.03 10.67 -1.92
N LEU A 37 4.36 9.48 -1.39
CA LEU A 37 4.65 9.31 0.04
C LEU A 37 5.96 10.01 0.43
N LYS A 38 7.00 9.94 -0.42
CA LYS A 38 8.24 10.69 -0.21
C LYS A 38 7.98 12.19 -0.16
N GLN A 39 7.29 12.73 -1.16
CA GLN A 39 6.95 14.15 -1.23
C GLN A 39 6.11 14.59 -0.02
N THR A 40 5.09 13.80 0.34
CA THR A 40 4.24 14.07 1.51
C THR A 40 5.05 14.08 2.82
N ALA A 41 6.02 13.16 2.97
CA ALA A 41 6.89 13.11 4.13
C ALA A 41 7.81 14.34 4.23
N GLU A 42 8.36 14.81 3.11
CA GLU A 42 9.18 16.03 3.07
C GLU A 42 8.39 17.27 3.51
N VAL A 43 7.17 17.45 2.99
CA VAL A 43 6.27 18.55 3.39
C VAL A 43 5.92 18.45 4.87
N ALA A 44 5.60 17.24 5.35
CA ALA A 44 5.36 17.02 6.78
C ALA A 44 6.56 17.43 7.63
N ARG A 45 7.79 17.11 7.20
CA ARG A 45 9.02 17.49 7.91
C ARG A 45 9.18 19.00 8.00
N MET A 46 8.94 19.71 6.90
CA MET A 46 9.03 21.18 6.87
C MET A 46 8.03 21.82 7.83
N VAL A 47 6.77 21.40 7.77
CA VAL A 47 5.71 21.97 8.62
C VAL A 47 5.92 21.63 10.09
N LEU A 48 6.32 20.41 10.42
CA LEU A 48 6.58 20.03 11.81
C LEU A 48 7.75 20.80 12.42
N ARG A 49 8.76 21.16 11.61
CA ARG A 49 9.86 22.02 12.05
C ARG A 49 9.37 23.44 12.33
N ASP A 50 8.59 24.02 11.43
CA ASP A 50 8.16 25.41 11.52
C ASP A 50 7.02 25.61 12.55
N HIS A 51 6.27 24.55 12.85
CA HIS A 51 5.17 24.52 13.83
C HIS A 51 5.43 23.61 15.04
N ALA A 52 6.70 23.43 15.44
CA ALA A 52 7.10 22.47 16.49
C ALA A 52 6.36 22.63 17.83
N ALA A 53 5.98 23.86 18.19
CA ALA A 53 5.25 24.14 19.43
C ALA A 53 3.77 23.70 19.40
N ALA A 54 3.16 23.63 18.20
CA ALA A 54 1.75 23.27 18.02
C ALA A 54 1.53 22.53 16.68
N PRO A 55 2.07 21.31 16.54
CA PRO A 55 2.15 20.59 15.25
C PRO A 55 0.80 20.15 14.68
N ILE A 56 -0.24 20.10 15.53
CA ILE A 56 -1.61 19.72 15.14
C ILE A 56 -2.58 20.91 15.11
N SER A 57 -2.05 22.14 15.18
CA SER A 57 -2.87 23.36 15.15
C SER A 57 -3.46 23.62 13.76
N ILE A 58 -4.54 24.40 13.69
CA ILE A 58 -5.15 24.81 12.41
C ILE A 58 -4.12 25.47 11.47
N PRO A 59 -3.24 26.40 11.94
CA PRO A 59 -2.18 26.94 11.09
C PRO A 59 -1.22 25.89 10.53
N ALA A 60 -0.82 24.90 11.33
CA ALA A 60 0.08 23.83 10.88
C ALA A 60 -0.60 22.95 9.80
N ILE A 61 -1.87 22.61 10.01
CA ILE A 61 -2.66 21.83 9.05
C ILE A 61 -2.84 22.60 7.74
N GLN A 62 -3.13 23.90 7.82
CA GLN A 62 -3.24 24.78 6.64
C GLN A 62 -1.91 24.90 5.90
N ALA A 63 -0.80 25.07 6.60
CA ALA A 63 0.53 25.11 5.99
C ALA A 63 0.88 23.80 5.28
N PHE A 64 0.54 22.66 5.89
CA PHE A 64 0.76 21.34 5.28
C PHE A 64 0.01 21.16 3.97
N PHE A 65 -1.30 21.35 3.97
CA PHE A 65 -2.08 21.19 2.75
C PHE A 65 -1.75 22.27 1.71
N GLY A 66 -1.51 23.51 2.14
CA GLY A 66 -1.09 24.59 1.25
C GLY A 66 0.22 24.27 0.52
N GLN A 67 1.25 23.77 1.24
CA GLN A 67 2.51 23.36 0.62
C GLN A 67 2.34 22.11 -0.25
N LEU A 68 1.61 21.10 0.23
CA LEU A 68 1.39 19.86 -0.52
C LEU A 68 0.67 20.13 -1.85
N TYR A 69 -0.34 21.01 -1.84
CA TYR A 69 -1.11 21.35 -3.03
C TYR A 69 -0.36 22.28 -4.00
N ASN A 70 0.46 23.20 -3.50
CA ASN A 70 1.30 24.04 -4.36
C ASN A 70 2.39 23.27 -5.11
N LEU A 71 2.78 22.09 -4.60
CA LEU A 71 3.79 21.24 -5.22
C LEU A 71 3.22 20.29 -6.28
N GLN A 72 1.90 20.24 -6.43
CA GLN A 72 1.21 19.37 -7.37
C GLN A 72 0.49 20.23 -8.41
N ASP A 73 0.47 19.77 -9.66
CA ASP A 73 -0.38 20.40 -10.67
C ASP A 73 -1.85 20.26 -10.21
N SER A 74 -2.65 21.30 -10.44
CA SER A 74 -4.10 21.24 -10.27
C SER A 74 -4.73 20.00 -10.93
N GLN A 75 -4.18 19.56 -12.07
CA GLN A 75 -4.62 18.33 -12.75
C GLN A 75 -4.11 17.04 -12.11
N ALA A 76 -3.12 17.10 -11.21
CA ALA A 76 -2.58 15.91 -10.54
C ALA A 76 -3.57 15.32 -9.51
N PHE A 77 -4.46 16.14 -8.94
CA PHE A 77 -5.49 15.68 -7.99
C PHE A 77 -6.65 14.95 -8.66
N ASP A 78 -6.90 15.25 -9.93
CA ASP A 78 -7.97 14.64 -10.72
C ASP A 78 -7.47 14.22 -12.10
N PHE A 79 -6.33 13.55 -12.14
CA PHE A 79 -5.70 13.14 -13.40
C PHE A 79 -6.63 12.27 -14.26
N LYS A 80 -7.44 11.44 -13.60
CA LYS A 80 -8.46 10.60 -14.25
C LYS A 80 -9.78 11.33 -14.55
N ARG A 81 -9.86 12.63 -14.28
CA ARG A 81 -11.04 13.48 -14.53
C ARG A 81 -12.31 12.93 -13.87
N ILE A 82 -12.17 12.38 -12.67
CA ILE A 82 -13.24 11.83 -11.84
C ILE A 82 -14.28 12.89 -11.50
N MET A 83 -13.89 14.16 -11.34
CA MET A 83 -14.81 15.24 -11.02
C MET A 83 -15.88 15.44 -12.10
N GLU A 84 -15.57 15.14 -13.36
CA GLU A 84 -16.53 15.21 -14.48
C GLU A 84 -17.66 14.19 -14.36
N CYS A 85 -17.48 13.14 -13.56
CA CYS A 85 -18.56 12.21 -13.23
C CYS A 85 -19.66 12.88 -12.39
N PHE A 86 -19.41 14.07 -11.82
CA PHE A 86 -20.29 14.80 -10.91
C PHE A 86 -20.72 16.18 -11.42
N GLU A 87 -20.34 16.60 -12.63
CA GLU A 87 -20.64 17.94 -13.17
C GLU A 87 -22.01 18.05 -13.87
N ASP A 88 -22.86 17.03 -13.77
CA ASP A 88 -24.19 17.02 -14.40
C ASP A 88 -25.20 17.90 -13.63
N THR A 89 -25.68 18.97 -14.28
CA THR A 89 -26.61 19.96 -13.69
C THR A 89 -28.01 19.40 -13.42
N ASP A 90 -28.37 18.27 -14.03
CA ASP A 90 -29.63 17.56 -13.80
C ASP A 90 -29.49 16.47 -12.72
N GLY A 91 -28.31 16.36 -12.08
CA GLY A 91 -28.03 15.38 -11.02
C GLY A 91 -27.76 13.96 -11.52
N LYS A 92 -27.49 13.75 -12.80
CA LYS A 92 -27.19 12.43 -13.38
C LYS A 92 -25.71 12.08 -13.23
N PHE A 93 -25.29 11.79 -12.00
CA PHE A 93 -23.90 11.47 -11.72
C PHE A 93 -23.51 10.06 -12.17
N LYS A 94 -22.29 9.92 -12.72
CA LYS A 94 -21.73 8.64 -13.19
C LYS A 94 -21.04 7.89 -12.06
N PHE A 95 -21.78 7.56 -11.00
CA PHE A 95 -21.23 6.94 -9.79
C PHE A 95 -20.46 5.63 -10.06
N GLU A 96 -20.96 4.78 -10.94
CA GLU A 96 -20.31 3.51 -11.28
C GLU A 96 -18.93 3.74 -11.93
N THR A 97 -18.83 4.74 -12.82
CA THR A 97 -17.55 5.08 -13.46
C THR A 97 -16.59 5.68 -12.45
N ALA A 98 -17.05 6.64 -11.63
CA ALA A 98 -16.24 7.22 -10.57
C ALA A 98 -15.70 6.16 -9.60
N ALA A 99 -16.55 5.20 -9.17
CA ALA A 99 -16.16 4.15 -8.24
C ALA A 99 -15.15 3.16 -8.84
N ARG A 100 -15.19 2.93 -10.16
CA ARG A 100 -14.23 2.07 -10.86
C ARG A 100 -12.88 2.76 -11.06
N GLU A 101 -12.89 4.00 -11.52
CA GLU A 101 -11.68 4.72 -11.91
C GLU A 101 -10.92 5.34 -10.72
N PHE A 102 -11.65 5.77 -9.67
CA PHE A 102 -11.05 6.34 -8.47
C PHE A 102 -10.50 5.25 -7.55
N GLN A 103 -9.18 5.18 -7.45
CA GLN A 103 -8.44 4.29 -6.57
C GLN A 103 -7.53 5.14 -5.68
N ILE A 104 -7.73 5.14 -4.37
CA ILE A 104 -6.88 5.91 -3.42
C ILE A 104 -5.43 5.41 -3.46
N ILE A 105 -5.25 4.11 -3.69
CA ILE A 105 -3.95 3.48 -3.93
C ILE A 105 -3.98 3.04 -5.40
N GLU A 106 -3.31 3.81 -6.26
CA GLU A 106 -3.32 3.55 -7.71
C GLU A 106 -2.53 2.31 -8.11
N ASP A 107 -1.59 1.86 -7.28
CA ASP A 107 -0.84 0.64 -7.52
C ASP A 107 -1.63 -0.57 -6.98
N PRO A 108 -2.34 -1.34 -7.83
CA PRO A 108 -3.02 -2.55 -7.37
C PRO A 108 -1.99 -3.51 -6.80
N THR A 109 -2.27 -3.99 -5.59
CA THR A 109 -1.47 -5.04 -4.96
C THR A 109 -2.10 -6.40 -5.20
N VAL A 110 -1.29 -7.36 -5.61
CA VAL A 110 -1.66 -8.76 -5.73
C VAL A 110 -1.31 -9.48 -4.43
N THR A 111 -2.24 -10.29 -3.94
CA THR A 111 -2.05 -11.09 -2.72
C THR A 111 -1.37 -12.41 -3.08
N VAL A 112 -0.25 -12.71 -2.42
CA VAL A 112 0.50 -13.96 -2.57
C VAL A 112 0.54 -14.69 -1.23
N ILE A 113 0.16 -15.96 -1.23
CA ILE A 113 0.22 -16.84 -0.06
C ILE A 113 1.65 -17.39 0.06
N ILE A 114 2.21 -17.33 1.27
CA ILE A 114 3.53 -17.86 1.58
C ILE A 114 3.38 -19.19 2.32
N PRO A 115 3.91 -20.31 1.80
CA PRO A 115 3.94 -21.61 2.49
C PRO A 115 4.98 -21.58 3.63
N TYR A 116 4.78 -20.73 4.63
CA TYR A 116 5.77 -20.45 5.67
C TYR A 116 6.00 -21.64 6.63
N ASN A 117 5.00 -22.51 6.79
CA ASN A 117 5.04 -23.67 7.66
C ASN A 117 4.14 -24.80 7.10
N GLU A 118 4.19 -25.97 7.74
CA GLU A 118 3.39 -27.15 7.36
C GLU A 118 1.87 -26.88 7.36
N GLU A 119 1.40 -25.96 8.21
CA GLU A 119 -0.03 -25.60 8.24
C GLU A 119 -0.41 -24.83 6.98
N ALA A 120 0.38 -23.84 6.57
CA ALA A 120 0.16 -23.07 5.36
C ALA A 120 0.21 -23.97 4.11
N GLU A 121 1.19 -24.86 4.03
CA GLU A 121 1.29 -25.85 2.94
C GLU A 121 0.05 -26.75 2.86
N ARG A 122 -0.41 -27.27 4.01
CA ARG A 122 -1.62 -28.08 4.08
C ARG A 122 -2.86 -27.30 3.63
N LEU A 123 -2.99 -26.04 4.04
CA LEU A 123 -4.11 -25.18 3.65
C LEU A 123 -4.07 -24.83 2.16
N ILE A 124 -2.89 -24.64 1.57
CA ILE A 124 -2.73 -24.45 0.12
C ILE A 124 -3.15 -25.73 -0.63
N GLU A 125 -2.77 -26.91 -0.13
CA GLU A 125 -3.19 -28.17 -0.75
C GLU A 125 -4.70 -28.41 -0.62
N GLU A 126 -5.29 -28.11 0.55
CA GLU A 126 -6.75 -28.13 0.75
C GLU A 126 -7.48 -27.20 -0.23
N LEU A 127 -6.89 -26.02 -0.50
CA LEU A 127 -7.46 -25.03 -1.41
C LEU A 127 -7.60 -25.56 -2.86
N LYS A 128 -6.77 -26.51 -3.29
CA LYS A 128 -6.81 -27.09 -4.66
C LYS A 128 -8.01 -28.01 -4.89
N TYR A 129 -8.60 -28.58 -3.84
CA TYR A 129 -9.67 -29.58 -3.96
C TYR A 129 -10.98 -29.15 -3.29
N THR A 130 -10.98 -28.05 -2.55
CA THR A 130 -12.16 -27.60 -1.82
C THR A 130 -13.19 -26.95 -2.76
N GLU A 131 -14.44 -27.39 -2.68
CA GLU A 131 -15.55 -26.69 -3.35
C GLU A 131 -15.93 -25.37 -2.65
N TYR A 132 -15.52 -25.20 -1.39
CA TYR A 132 -15.90 -24.06 -0.54
C TYR A 132 -14.65 -23.37 0.05
N PRO A 133 -13.96 -22.50 -0.73
CA PRO A 133 -12.65 -21.98 -0.35
C PRO A 133 -12.66 -20.96 0.80
N PHE A 134 -13.82 -20.36 1.13
CA PHE A 134 -13.89 -19.25 2.11
C PHE A 134 -13.32 -19.58 3.50
N SER A 135 -13.56 -20.79 4.01
CA SER A 135 -13.08 -21.20 5.33
C SER A 135 -11.55 -21.36 5.32
N THR A 136 -11.02 -21.98 4.26
CA THR A 136 -9.58 -22.19 4.04
C THR A 136 -8.86 -20.86 3.81
N LEU A 137 -9.42 -19.98 2.97
CA LEU A 137 -8.89 -18.63 2.73
C LEU A 137 -8.82 -17.78 4.00
N ARG A 138 -9.82 -17.90 4.88
CA ARG A 138 -9.80 -17.20 6.17
C ARG A 138 -8.66 -17.69 7.07
N LYS A 139 -8.32 -18.98 7.03
CA LYS A 139 -7.16 -19.53 7.73
C LYS A 139 -5.84 -19.13 7.05
N LEU A 140 -5.86 -18.92 5.73
CA LEU A 140 -4.69 -18.50 4.95
C LEU A 140 -4.33 -17.01 5.11
N GLN A 141 -5.26 -16.15 5.54
CA GLN A 141 -5.00 -14.71 5.69
C GLN A 141 -3.68 -14.33 6.40
N PRO A 142 -3.30 -14.95 7.54
CA PRO A 142 -2.05 -14.64 8.23
C PRO A 142 -0.79 -15.01 7.43
N TYR A 143 -0.93 -15.87 6.43
CA TYR A 143 0.14 -16.35 5.57
C TYR A 143 0.23 -15.59 4.25
N THR A 144 -0.48 -14.46 4.11
CA THR A 144 -0.49 -13.67 2.87
C THR A 144 0.38 -12.43 2.95
N VAL A 145 0.98 -12.07 1.81
CA VAL A 145 1.66 -10.80 1.60
C VAL A 145 1.08 -10.11 0.37
N SER A 146 1.01 -8.78 0.40
CA SER A 146 0.57 -7.97 -0.75
C SER A 146 1.81 -7.39 -1.45
N ILE A 147 1.94 -7.66 -2.74
CA ILE A 147 3.01 -7.14 -3.61
C ILE A 147 2.43 -6.33 -4.76
N PHE A 148 3.21 -5.44 -5.36
CA PHE A 148 2.74 -4.67 -6.51
C PHE A 148 2.64 -5.55 -7.77
N GLU A 149 1.72 -5.22 -8.68
CA GLU A 149 1.50 -5.97 -9.93
C GLU A 149 2.81 -6.17 -10.73
N GLY A 150 3.62 -5.12 -10.90
CA GLY A 150 4.91 -5.24 -11.59
C GLY A 150 5.97 -6.10 -10.86
N GLU A 151 5.78 -6.41 -9.57
CA GLU A 151 6.59 -7.39 -8.81
C GLU A 151 6.05 -8.79 -9.03
N PHE A 152 4.73 -8.93 -8.97
CA PHE A 152 4.03 -10.17 -9.26
C PHE A 152 4.38 -10.69 -10.65
N ASP A 153 4.31 -9.86 -11.69
CA ASP A 153 4.62 -10.26 -13.06
C ASP A 153 6.06 -10.78 -13.21
N LYS A 154 7.01 -10.15 -12.51
CA LYS A 154 8.41 -10.56 -12.53
C LYS A 154 8.63 -11.90 -11.86
N LEU A 155 7.97 -12.15 -10.73
CA LEU A 155 8.06 -13.42 -10.03
C LEU A 155 7.31 -14.53 -10.79
N SER A 156 6.13 -14.22 -11.33
CA SER A 156 5.30 -15.11 -12.13
C SER A 156 6.02 -15.54 -13.42
N SER A 157 6.63 -14.61 -14.15
CA SER A 157 7.42 -14.91 -15.37
C SER A 157 8.64 -15.82 -15.14
N LYS A 158 9.11 -15.92 -13.88
CA LYS A 158 10.20 -16.82 -13.46
C LYS A 158 9.71 -18.17 -12.91
N GLY A 159 8.40 -18.41 -12.85
CA GLY A 159 7.82 -19.61 -12.24
C GLY A 159 7.96 -19.68 -10.72
N VAL A 160 8.23 -18.53 -10.08
CA VAL A 160 8.36 -18.41 -8.61
C VAL A 160 6.99 -18.40 -7.94
N ILE A 161 5.97 -17.89 -8.63
CA ILE A 161 4.59 -17.88 -8.17
C ILE A 161 3.79 -18.93 -8.94
N LEU A 162 3.04 -19.74 -8.22
CA LEU A 162 2.07 -20.68 -8.76
C LEU A 162 0.65 -20.16 -8.49
N THR A 163 -0.28 -20.55 -9.35
CA THR A 163 -1.69 -20.10 -9.25
C THR A 163 -2.63 -21.29 -9.25
N ILE A 164 -3.61 -21.25 -8.34
CA ILE A 164 -4.73 -22.20 -8.27
C ILE A 164 -5.96 -21.52 -8.88
N ASP A 165 -6.62 -22.17 -9.82
CA ASP A 165 -7.85 -21.71 -10.51
C ASP A 165 -7.78 -20.28 -11.04
N ASP A 166 -6.61 -19.87 -11.55
CA ASP A 166 -6.32 -18.50 -12.04
C ASP A 166 -6.62 -17.37 -11.03
N THR A 167 -6.80 -17.72 -9.74
CA THR A 167 -7.32 -16.81 -8.72
C THR A 167 -6.42 -16.72 -7.50
N TYR A 168 -5.85 -17.85 -7.04
CA TYR A 168 -5.10 -17.88 -5.78
C TYR A 168 -3.61 -18.09 -6.05
N HIS A 169 -2.83 -17.05 -5.78
CA HIS A 169 -1.39 -17.05 -6.00
C HIS A 169 -0.64 -17.47 -4.74
N PHE A 170 0.35 -18.34 -4.88
CA PHE A 170 1.22 -18.76 -3.78
C PHE A 170 2.66 -18.90 -4.23
N LEU A 171 3.60 -18.66 -3.32
CA LEU A 171 5.02 -18.85 -3.57
C LEU A 171 5.30 -20.34 -3.76
N ASN A 172 6.00 -20.69 -4.84
CA ASN A 172 6.43 -22.05 -5.11
C ASN A 172 7.34 -22.55 -3.96
N PRO A 173 7.01 -23.66 -3.27
CA PRO A 173 7.85 -24.22 -2.22
C PRO A 173 9.30 -24.48 -2.67
N ASP A 174 9.50 -24.88 -3.93
CA ASP A 174 10.84 -25.13 -4.49
C ASP A 174 11.67 -23.84 -4.61
N ALA A 175 11.02 -22.68 -4.76
CA ALA A 175 11.65 -21.38 -4.87
C ALA A 175 11.80 -20.67 -3.51
N MET A 176 11.28 -21.24 -2.42
CA MET A 176 11.20 -20.59 -1.12
C MET A 176 12.58 -20.24 -0.55
N GLN A 177 13.60 -21.10 -0.74
CA GLN A 177 14.95 -20.83 -0.24
C GLN A 177 15.64 -19.64 -0.92
N GLU A 178 15.28 -19.33 -2.17
CA GLU A 178 15.89 -18.26 -2.95
C GLU A 178 15.09 -16.95 -2.85
N TYR A 179 13.76 -17.06 -2.73
CA TYR A 179 12.84 -15.92 -2.82
C TYR A 179 12.18 -15.56 -1.49
N TYR A 180 12.50 -16.22 -0.38
CA TYR A 180 11.95 -15.90 0.94
C TYR A 180 13.03 -15.87 2.03
N ASP A 181 13.12 -14.75 2.73
CA ASP A 181 14.01 -14.56 3.88
C ASP A 181 13.18 -14.48 5.17
N PRO A 182 13.48 -15.27 6.22
CA PRO A 182 12.70 -15.27 7.46
C PRO A 182 12.65 -13.93 8.21
N GLN A 183 13.61 -13.02 7.97
CA GLN A 183 13.67 -11.70 8.58
C GLN A 183 13.14 -10.60 7.66
N ARG A 184 13.27 -10.75 6.34
CA ARG A 184 12.94 -9.72 5.34
C ARG A 184 11.66 -10.00 4.56
N GLY A 185 11.15 -11.23 4.60
CA GLY A 185 9.98 -11.69 3.86
C GLY A 185 10.29 -12.05 2.41
N LEU A 186 9.30 -11.87 1.53
CA LEU A 186 9.38 -12.17 0.10
C LEU A 186 10.41 -11.25 -0.58
N LEU A 187 11.38 -11.85 -1.25
CA LEU A 187 12.45 -11.17 -1.97
C LEU A 187 12.03 -10.98 -3.42
N VAL A 188 11.81 -9.73 -3.82
CA VAL A 188 11.58 -9.38 -5.22
C VAL A 188 12.93 -9.04 -5.85
N PRO A 189 13.32 -9.69 -6.96
CA PRO A 189 14.53 -9.33 -7.70
C PRO A 189 14.50 -7.84 -8.06
N GLU A 190 15.59 -7.14 -7.78
CA GLU A 190 15.74 -5.78 -8.28
C GLU A 190 15.77 -5.83 -9.80
N SER A 191 14.84 -5.11 -10.43
CA SER A 191 15.17 -4.54 -11.72
C SER A 191 16.27 -3.53 -11.45
N GLY A 192 17.43 -3.71 -12.08
CA GLY A 192 18.28 -2.57 -12.34
C GLY A 192 17.40 -1.45 -12.90
N GLY A 193 17.54 -0.25 -12.34
CA GLY A 193 17.04 0.94 -13.03
C GLY A 193 17.69 1.01 -14.41
N GLY A 194 16.89 1.25 -15.43
CA GLY A 194 17.32 1.42 -16.82
C GLY A 194 16.31 0.71 -17.75
N ASP A 195 15.75 1.31 -18.77
CA ASP A 195 15.83 2.66 -19.31
C ASP A 195 14.42 3.01 -19.74
N GLY A 196 14.03 4.28 -19.56
CA GLY A 196 12.93 4.80 -20.35
C GLY A 196 13.32 4.67 -21.82
N LEU A 197 12.75 3.70 -22.52
CA LEU A 197 12.60 3.79 -23.97
C LEU A 197 11.58 4.91 -24.21
N LEU A 198 12.09 6.13 -24.21
CA LEU A 198 11.48 7.26 -24.88
C LEU A 198 11.55 6.94 -26.38
N PHE A 199 10.38 6.68 -26.97
CA PHE A 199 10.15 7.04 -28.37
C PHE A 199 9.51 8.41 -28.40
#